data_AF-A0A3N7ZAL8-F1
#
_entry.id   AF-A0A3N7ZAL8-F1
#
_cell.length_a   1.000
_cell.length_b   1.000
_cell.length_c   1.000
_cell.angle_alpha   90.00
_cell.angle_beta   90.00
_cell.angle_gamma   90.00
#
_symmetry.space_group_name_H-M   'P 1'
#
loop_
_entity.id
_entity.type
_entity.pdbx_description
1 polymer ?
#
loop_
_entity_poly.entity_id
_entity_poly.type
_entity_poly.pdbx_seq_one_letter_code
_entity_poly.pdbx_strand_id
1 'polypeptide(L)'
;MSNLPSKKPRLDEAFASPRDDARSPLDLRSGRDAAVQREQQEAAGPSLASLSTDILNGVIRHSEEVASILGSKLQEYLRIGYHFSAIRDAIVNGYVAQHGNTPATRESARKVAYDFLTREFHKPNATIRLYIRCYEKFASNIALG
;
A
#
# COMPACT_ATOMS: atom_id res chain seq x y z
N MET A 1 -38.64 15.74 -38.10
CA MET A 1 -39.15 14.66 -37.22
C MET A 1 -39.96 13.69 -38.07
N SER A 2 -39.51 12.44 -38.19
CA SER A 2 -40.13 11.24 -38.83
C SER A 2 -38.98 10.29 -39.19
N ASN A 3 -38.92 8.98 -38.99
CA ASN A 3 -39.73 7.95 -38.32
C ASN A 3 -38.77 6.76 -38.05
N LEU A 4 -38.94 6.05 -36.93
CA LEU A 4 -38.37 4.71 -36.68
C LEU A 4 -39.01 3.66 -37.61
N PRO A 5 -38.32 2.54 -37.86
CA PRO A 5 -38.88 1.24 -37.46
C PRO A 5 -37.80 0.32 -36.84
N SER A 6 -37.94 -0.20 -35.63
CA SER A 6 -38.78 -1.34 -35.21
C SER A 6 -38.54 -2.64 -36.01
N LYS A 7 -37.80 -3.59 -35.39
CA LYS A 7 -37.90 -5.05 -35.63
C LYS A 7 -37.10 -5.85 -34.58
N LYS A 8 -37.80 -6.38 -33.57
CA LYS A 8 -37.60 -7.76 -33.04
C LYS A 8 -38.65 -8.63 -33.75
N PRO A 9 -38.44 -9.94 -34.02
CA PRO A 9 -38.47 -11.05 -33.03
C PRO A 9 -37.46 -12.19 -33.40
N ARG A 10 -37.23 -13.30 -32.68
CA ARG A 10 -38.14 -14.34 -32.16
C ARG A 10 -37.42 -15.21 -31.11
N LEU A 11 -38.18 -15.63 -30.11
CA LEU A 11 -37.95 -16.86 -29.35
C LEU A 11 -38.21 -18.07 -30.26
N ASP A 12 -37.46 -19.15 -30.08
CA ASP A 12 -37.98 -20.50 -30.32
C ASP A 12 -37.57 -21.39 -29.14
N GLU A 13 -38.60 -21.82 -28.41
CA GLU A 13 -38.58 -22.91 -27.45
C GLU A 13 -38.45 -24.24 -28.22
N ALA A 14 -37.54 -25.11 -27.80
CA ALA A 14 -37.58 -26.51 -28.17
C ALA A 14 -37.50 -27.35 -26.89
N PHE A 15 -38.68 -27.72 -26.39
CA PHE A 15 -38.87 -28.81 -25.44
C PHE A 15 -38.51 -30.15 -26.10
N ALA A 16 -37.61 -30.91 -25.50
CA ALA A 16 -37.55 -32.36 -25.65
C ALA A 16 -36.86 -33.01 -24.43
N SER A 17 -37.67 -33.65 -23.59
CA SER A 17 -37.32 -34.75 -22.68
C SER A 17 -38.08 -35.97 -23.24
N PRO A 18 -37.55 -37.22 -23.29
CA PRO A 18 -37.27 -38.00 -22.06
C PRO A 18 -36.15 -39.06 -22.14
N ARG A 19 -35.62 -39.48 -20.99
CA ARG A 19 -35.71 -40.87 -20.48
C ARG A 19 -34.81 -41.09 -19.25
N ASP A 20 -35.45 -41.64 -18.22
CA ASP A 20 -34.84 -42.37 -17.11
C ASP A 20 -33.91 -43.47 -17.61
N ASP A 21 -32.71 -43.55 -17.04
CA ASP A 21 -32.07 -44.83 -16.74
C ASP A 21 -31.24 -44.69 -15.47
N ALA A 22 -31.67 -45.44 -14.47
CA ALA A 22 -31.14 -45.45 -13.12
C ALA A 22 -29.70 -46.00 -13.06
N ARG A 23 -28.77 -45.21 -12.53
CA ARG A 23 -27.59 -45.72 -11.79
C ARG A 23 -27.20 -44.72 -10.70
N SER A 24 -27.50 -45.06 -9.43
CA SER A 24 -26.76 -44.49 -8.30
C SER A 24 -25.33 -45.03 -8.30
N PRO A 25 -24.33 -44.19 -8.05
CA PRO A 25 -23.30 -44.60 -7.10
C PRO A 25 -22.94 -43.47 -6.12
N LEU A 26 -23.26 -43.75 -4.85
CA LEU A 26 -22.48 -43.51 -3.64
C LEU A 26 -21.17 -42.68 -3.78
N ASP A 27 -21.10 -41.65 -2.93
CA ASP A 27 -19.92 -41.16 -2.21
C ASP A 27 -18.62 -40.89 -3.00
N LEU A 28 -18.57 -39.73 -3.66
CA LEU A 28 -17.33 -39.15 -4.19
C LEU A 28 -17.14 -37.67 -3.83
N ARG A 29 -17.81 -37.19 -2.77
CA ARG A 29 -17.69 -35.81 -2.29
C ARG A 29 -16.78 -35.65 -1.07
N SER A 30 -16.58 -36.71 -0.29
CA SER A 30 -15.80 -36.67 0.96
C SER A 30 -14.29 -36.46 0.77
N GLY A 31 -13.71 -36.91 -0.36
CA GLY A 31 -12.27 -36.84 -0.60
C GLY A 31 -11.75 -35.44 -1.01
N ARG A 32 -12.56 -34.62 -1.69
CA ARG A 32 -12.14 -33.26 -2.09
C ARG A 32 -12.14 -32.30 -0.93
N ASP A 33 -13.13 -32.40 -0.04
CA ASP A 33 -13.22 -31.52 1.13
C ASP A 33 -12.08 -31.83 2.13
N ALA A 34 -11.68 -33.10 2.27
CA ALA A 34 -10.54 -33.50 3.11
C ALA A 34 -9.17 -33.09 2.52
N ALA A 35 -9.02 -33.12 1.19
CA ALA A 35 -7.81 -32.65 0.52
C ALA A 35 -7.68 -31.12 0.60
N VAL A 36 -8.78 -30.39 0.42
CA VAL A 36 -8.83 -28.93 0.54
C VAL A 36 -8.61 -28.48 2.00
N GLN A 37 -9.13 -29.22 2.99
CA GLN A 37 -8.83 -28.95 4.40
C GLN A 37 -7.37 -29.22 4.77
N ARG A 38 -6.76 -30.28 4.22
CA ARG A 38 -5.33 -30.55 4.41
C ARG A 38 -4.44 -29.50 3.76
N GLU A 39 -4.72 -29.09 2.52
CA GLU A 39 -3.99 -27.99 1.88
C GLU A 39 -4.19 -26.65 2.62
N GLN A 40 -5.37 -26.39 3.20
CA GLN A 40 -5.61 -25.18 4.01
C GLN A 40 -4.87 -25.23 5.36
N GLN A 41 -4.72 -26.41 5.97
CA GLN A 41 -3.91 -26.59 7.19
C GLN A 41 -2.40 -26.56 6.90
N GLU A 42 -1.97 -27.03 5.73
CA GLU A 42 -0.57 -27.06 5.30
C GLU A 42 -0.12 -25.69 4.75
N ALA A 43 -1.05 -24.88 4.21
CA ALA A 43 -0.83 -23.49 3.82
C ALA A 43 -0.90 -22.50 5.00
N ALA A 44 -1.44 -22.90 6.14
CA ALA A 44 -1.37 -22.14 7.39
C ALA A 44 0.02 -22.35 8.01
N GLY A 45 1.01 -21.62 7.48
CA GLY A 45 2.32 -21.51 8.11
C GLY A 45 2.19 -21.16 9.61
N PRO A 46 3.22 -21.43 10.43
CA PRO A 46 3.13 -21.29 11.88
C PRO A 46 2.56 -19.91 12.27
N SER A 47 1.40 -19.95 12.91
CA SER A 47 0.73 -18.75 13.42
C SER A 47 1.56 -18.15 14.56
N LEU A 48 1.44 -16.84 14.79
CA LEU A 48 1.97 -16.22 16.02
C LEU A 48 1.52 -17.01 17.27
N ALA A 49 0.31 -17.56 17.25
CA ALA A 49 -0.24 -18.38 18.32
C ALA A 49 0.49 -19.73 18.55
N SER A 50 1.27 -20.23 17.58
CA SER A 50 2.07 -21.45 17.73
C SER A 50 3.50 -21.19 18.25
N LEU A 51 3.86 -19.93 18.52
CA LEU A 51 5.16 -19.59 19.11
C LEU A 51 5.18 -19.89 20.61
N SER A 52 6.36 -20.22 21.14
CA SER A 52 6.56 -20.39 22.58
C SER A 52 6.21 -19.12 23.34
N THR A 53 5.71 -19.26 24.57
CA THR A 53 5.34 -18.14 25.45
C THR A 53 6.48 -17.12 25.63
N ASP A 54 7.73 -17.57 25.69
CA ASP A 54 8.90 -16.68 25.82
C ASP A 54 9.08 -15.76 24.60
N ILE A 55 8.90 -16.29 23.38
CA ILE A 55 8.94 -15.50 22.14
C ILE A 55 7.78 -14.50 22.11
N LEU A 56 6.57 -14.94 22.49
CA LEU A 56 5.40 -14.07 22.55
C LEU A 56 5.59 -12.91 23.53
N ASN A 57 6.11 -13.19 24.73
CA ASN A 57 6.44 -12.16 25.71
C ASN A 57 7.51 -11.19 25.18
N GLY A 58 8.50 -11.69 24.43
CA GLY A 58 9.49 -10.86 23.74
C GLY A 58 8.84 -9.91 22.72
N VAL A 59 7.93 -10.42 21.88
CA VAL A 59 7.21 -9.63 20.87
C VAL A 59 6.34 -8.56 21.53
N ILE A 60 5.59 -8.91 22.58
CA ILE A 60 4.74 -7.96 23.32
C ILE A 60 5.60 -6.83 23.90
N ARG A 61 6.68 -7.17 24.61
CA ARG A 61 7.59 -6.19 25.22
C ARG A 61 8.15 -5.21 24.18
N HIS A 62 8.64 -5.72 23.04
CA HIS A 62 9.15 -4.85 21.98
C HIS A 62 8.06 -3.99 21.33
N SER A 63 6.83 -4.50 21.25
CA SER A 63 5.69 -3.74 20.71
C SER A 63 5.30 -2.58 21.63
N GLU A 64 5.29 -2.80 22.95
CA GLU A 64 5.05 -1.76 23.95
C GLU A 64 6.14 -0.68 23.92
N GLU A 65 7.40 -1.10 23.80
CA GLU A 65 8.54 -0.18 23.69
C GLU A 65 8.47 0.66 22.40
N VAL A 66 8.10 0.04 21.27
CA VAL A 66 7.84 0.77 20.02
C VAL A 66 6.73 1.79 20.24
N ALA A 67 5.60 1.42 20.84
CA ALA A 67 4.48 2.34 21.07
C ALA A 67 4.90 3.54 21.94
N SER A 68 5.74 3.31 22.96
CA SER A 68 6.29 4.36 23.82
C SER A 68 7.21 5.33 23.05
N ILE A 69 8.11 4.80 22.22
CA ILE A 69 9.06 5.61 21.44
C ILE A 69 8.35 6.38 20.32
N LEU A 70 7.34 5.76 19.70
CA LEU A 70 6.66 6.30 18.52
C LEU A 70 6.05 7.67 18.83
N GLY A 71 5.44 7.88 19.99
CA GLY A 71 4.78 9.15 20.30
C GLY A 71 5.74 10.35 20.36
N SER A 72 6.88 10.20 21.04
CA SER A 72 7.80 11.32 21.30
C SER A 72 8.80 11.55 20.15
N LYS A 73 9.41 10.48 19.63
CA LYS A 73 10.47 10.59 18.62
C LYS A 73 9.94 10.79 17.21
N LEU A 74 8.78 10.20 16.87
CA LEU A 74 8.19 10.41 15.55
C LEU A 74 7.84 11.89 15.34
N GLN A 75 7.30 12.57 16.35
CA GLN A 75 6.96 13.99 16.25
C GLN A 75 8.20 14.84 15.97
N GLU A 76 9.33 14.57 16.63
CA GLU A 76 10.60 15.25 16.37
C GLU A 76 11.06 15.03 14.92
N TYR A 77 11.05 13.78 14.42
CA TYR A 77 11.45 13.48 13.05
C TYR A 77 10.52 14.09 11.99
N LEU A 78 9.21 14.16 12.26
CA LEU A 78 8.27 14.83 11.38
C LEU A 78 8.50 16.34 11.32
N ARG A 79 8.83 16.98 12.45
CA ARG A 79 9.20 18.41 12.47
C ARG A 79 10.48 18.68 11.68
N ILE A 80 11.48 17.80 11.80
CA ILE A 80 12.70 17.89 10.98
C ILE A 80 12.35 17.74 9.49
N GLY A 81 11.55 16.73 9.14
CA GLY A 81 11.11 16.50 7.77
C GLY A 81 10.35 17.69 7.17
N TYR A 82 9.47 18.33 7.95
CA TYR A 82 8.78 19.56 7.57
C TYR A 82 9.76 20.68 7.21
N HIS A 83 10.71 20.99 8.10
CA HIS A 83 11.66 22.08 7.85
C HIS A 83 12.58 21.79 6.66
N PHE A 84 13.02 20.54 6.50
CA PHE A 84 13.79 20.14 5.32
C PHE A 84 12.98 20.28 4.02
N SER A 85 11.70 19.92 4.04
CA SER A 85 10.81 20.15 2.89
C SER A 85 10.66 21.64 2.58
N ALA A 86 10.41 22.46 3.60
CA ALA A 86 10.25 23.90 3.45
C ALA A 86 11.50 24.57 2.86
N ILE A 87 12.70 24.18 3.32
CA ILE A 87 13.98 24.65 2.75
C ILE A 87 14.10 24.24 1.29
N ARG A 88 13.84 22.96 0.98
CA ARG A 88 13.90 22.45 -0.40
C ARG A 88 12.95 23.24 -1.30
N ASP A 89 11.73 23.45 -0.86
CA ASP A 89 10.70 24.13 -1.65
C ASP A 89 11.04 25.61 -1.85
N ALA A 90 11.60 26.29 -0.84
CA ALA A 90 12.11 27.66 -0.99
C ALA A 90 13.22 27.76 -2.05
N ILE A 91 14.20 26.84 -2.02
CA ILE A 91 15.28 26.80 -3.01
C ILE A 91 14.71 26.51 -4.41
N VAL A 92 13.83 25.52 -4.54
CA VAL A 92 13.22 25.16 -5.83
C VAL A 92 12.41 26.32 -6.41
N ASN A 93 11.59 26.98 -5.59
CA ASN A 93 10.78 28.12 -6.02
C ASN A 93 11.66 29.30 -6.44
N GLY A 94 12.74 29.59 -5.72
CA GLY A 94 13.71 30.61 -6.11
C GLY A 94 14.38 30.33 -7.46
N TYR A 95 14.83 29.09 -7.67
CA TYR A 95 15.40 28.67 -8.94
C TYR A 95 14.43 28.79 -10.11
N VAL A 96 13.19 28.33 -9.90
CA VAL A 96 12.13 28.37 -10.92
C VAL A 96 11.76 29.82 -11.25
N ALA A 97 11.71 30.72 -10.26
CA ALA A 97 11.44 32.13 -10.48
C ALA A 97 12.54 32.81 -11.32
N GLN A 98 13.80 32.39 -11.16
CA GLN A 98 14.95 32.98 -11.86
C GLN A 98 15.21 32.38 -13.24
N HIS A 99 15.02 31.06 -13.41
CA HIS A 99 15.47 30.32 -14.60
C HIS A 99 14.31 29.69 -15.39
N GLY A 100 13.08 30.01 -15.02
CA GLY A 100 11.88 29.47 -15.66
C GLY A 100 11.48 28.09 -15.12
N ASN A 101 10.18 27.82 -15.20
CA ASN A 101 9.57 26.58 -14.69
C ASN A 101 9.69 25.43 -15.69
N THR A 102 10.86 24.79 -15.74
CA THR A 102 11.08 23.58 -16.55
C THR A 102 11.40 22.36 -15.67
N PRO A 103 11.16 21.13 -16.15
CA PRO A 103 11.58 19.92 -15.45
C PRO A 103 13.08 19.90 -15.12
N ALA A 104 13.93 20.36 -16.06
CA ALA A 104 15.38 20.41 -15.88
C ALA A 104 15.80 21.42 -14.80
N THR A 105 15.17 22.60 -14.76
CA THR A 105 15.39 23.59 -13.70
C THR A 105 14.99 23.03 -12.34
N ARG A 106 13.83 22.37 -12.24
CA ARG A 106 13.36 21.77 -10.98
C ARG A 106 14.26 20.64 -10.49
N GLU A 107 14.75 19.80 -11.39
CA GLU A 107 15.71 18.74 -11.04
C GLU A 107 17.02 19.32 -10.51
N SER A 108 17.57 20.30 -11.23
CA SER A 108 18.81 20.98 -10.82
C SER A 108 18.66 21.66 -9.47
N ALA A 109 17.54 22.37 -9.25
CA ALA A 109 17.25 23.02 -7.99
C ALA A 109 17.06 22.03 -6.84
N ARG A 110 16.40 20.89 -7.08
CA ARG A 110 16.28 19.82 -6.08
C ARG A 110 17.66 19.28 -5.70
N LYS A 111 18.55 19.05 -6.68
CA LYS A 111 19.92 18.62 -6.40
C LYS A 111 20.65 19.62 -5.50
N VAL A 112 20.59 20.92 -5.82
CA VAL A 112 21.19 21.98 -5.00
C VAL A 112 20.62 22.00 -3.58
N ALA A 113 19.29 21.88 -3.43
CA ALA A 113 18.66 21.82 -2.13
C ALA A 113 19.15 20.63 -1.29
N TYR A 114 19.23 19.43 -1.87
CA TYR A 114 19.71 18.26 -1.16
C TYR A 114 21.21 18.34 -0.83
N ASP A 115 22.03 18.89 -1.73
CA ASP A 115 23.45 19.11 -1.49
C ASP A 115 23.66 20.11 -0.34
N PHE A 116 22.89 21.19 -0.30
CA PHE A 116 22.87 22.14 0.83
C PHE A 116 22.52 21.44 2.15
N LEU A 117 21.38 20.74 2.20
CA LEU A 117 20.92 20.05 3.42
C LEU A 117 21.93 18.99 3.91
N THR A 118 22.54 18.25 2.98
CA THR A 118 23.55 17.23 3.32
C THR A 118 24.78 17.87 3.97
N ARG A 119 25.25 19.00 3.42
CA ARG A 119 26.42 19.73 3.91
C ARG A 119 26.14 20.41 5.25
N GLU A 120 25.04 21.13 5.35
CA GLU A 120 24.69 21.94 6.53
C GLU A 120 24.40 21.08 7.75
N PHE A 121 23.63 19.98 7.58
CA PHE A 121 23.19 19.15 8.71
C PHE A 121 24.08 17.92 8.93
N HIS A 122 25.14 17.77 8.14
CA HIS A 122 26.08 16.63 8.19
C HIS A 122 25.37 15.27 8.21
N LYS A 123 24.32 15.14 7.38
CA LYS A 123 23.57 13.88 7.23
C LYS A 123 23.70 13.35 5.81
N PRO A 124 23.73 12.02 5.62
CA PRO A 124 23.67 11.42 4.29
C PRO A 124 22.42 11.89 3.54
N ASN A 125 22.56 12.06 2.23
CA ASN A 125 21.46 12.44 1.34
C ASN A 125 20.24 11.52 1.51
N ALA A 126 20.47 10.21 1.67
CA ALA A 126 19.43 9.23 1.92
C ALA A 126 18.60 9.53 3.19
N THR A 127 19.25 9.96 4.27
CA THR A 127 18.58 10.33 5.53
C THR A 127 17.75 11.60 5.36
N ILE A 128 18.29 12.62 4.68
CA ILE A 128 17.55 13.84 4.36
C ILE A 128 16.28 13.51 3.57
N ARG A 129 16.42 12.68 2.52
CA ARG A 129 15.29 12.23 1.67
C ARG A 129 14.27 11.43 2.48
N LEU A 130 14.73 10.60 3.41
CA LEU A 130 13.84 9.82 4.28
C LEU A 130 12.99 10.75 5.15
N TYR A 131 13.59 11.70 5.86
CA TYR A 131 12.84 12.62 6.72
C TYR A 131 11.80 13.43 5.95
N ILE A 132 12.18 13.97 4.78
CA ILE A 132 11.24 14.70 3.93
C ILE A 132 10.10 13.77 3.47
N ARG A 133 10.40 12.57 2.97
CA ARG A 133 9.36 11.63 2.51
C ARG A 133 8.42 11.20 3.63
N CYS A 134 8.94 10.94 4.83
CA CYS A 134 8.13 10.60 5.99
C CYS A 134 7.14 11.74 6.27
N TYR A 135 7.64 12.98 6.36
CA TYR A 135 6.77 14.14 6.56
C TYR A 135 5.70 14.27 5.45
N GLU A 136 6.10 14.24 4.17
CA GLU A 136 5.18 14.41 3.03
C GLU A 136 4.08 13.34 3.01
N LYS A 137 4.42 12.09 3.32
CA LYS A 137 3.44 10.99 3.38
C LYS A 137 2.47 11.16 4.54
N PHE A 138 2.95 11.53 5.72
CA PHE A 138 2.07 11.79 6.86
C PHE A 138 1.17 13.00 6.61
N ALA A 139 1.70 14.09 6.05
CA ALA A 139 0.93 15.28 5.72
C ALA A 139 -0.16 15.00 4.67
N SER A 140 0.15 14.19 3.64
CA SER A 140 -0.81 13.79 2.62
C SER A 140 -1.95 12.94 3.19
N ASN A 141 -1.66 12.06 4.14
CA ASN A 141 -2.66 11.20 4.77
C ASN A 141 -3.59 11.99 5.71
N ILE A 142 -3.09 13.01 6.40
CA ILE A 142 -3.92 13.91 7.22
C ILE A 142 -4.81 14.80 6.35
N ALA A 143 -4.34 15.23 5.17
CA ALA A 143 -5.13 16.06 4.27
C ALA A 143 -6.28 15.30 3.57
N LEU A 144 -6.27 13.97 3.60
CA LEU A 144 -7.27 13.09 2.98
C LEU A 144 -8.22 12.43 3.99
N GLY A 145 -7.96 12.55 5.29
CA GLY A 145 -8.78 12.00 6.38
C GLY A 145 -9.63 13.07 7.04
#